data_AF-A0A1M3K9B1-F1
#
_entry.id   AF-A0A1M3K9B1-F1
#
_cell.length_a   1.000
_cell.length_b   1.000
_cell.length_c   1.000
_cell.angle_alpha   90.00
_cell.angle_beta   90.00
_cell.angle_gamma   90.00
#
_symmetry.space_group_name_H-M   'P 1'
#
loop_
_entity.id
_entity.type
_entity.pdbx_description
1 polymer ?
#
loop_
_entity_poly.entity_id
_entity_poly.type
_entity_poly.pdbx_seq_one_letter_code
_entity_poly.pdbx_strand_id
1 'polypeptide(L)'
;MNVYEDKYLREMVNRIIARQKEGKIIIAAYKDGSGLPAREDLGQELTRAAYPYDYAVGKAGFLKYDSELGAYLFTAKSGEKLPQVLANYRVLTLGEAILDVKDRSIHIQRGSKFHL
;
A
#
# COMPACT_ATOMS: atom_id res chain seq x y z
N MET A 1 -19.22 -11.71 -0.03
CA MET A 1 -18.65 -10.42 0.42
C MET A 1 -19.79 -9.43 0.53
N ASN A 2 -19.94 -8.74 1.66
CA ASN A 2 -21.02 -7.78 1.83
C ASN A 2 -20.79 -6.57 0.92
N VAL A 3 -21.84 -6.05 0.26
CA VAL A 3 -21.75 -4.91 -0.67
C VAL A 3 -21.12 -3.68 0.01
N TYR A 4 -21.39 -3.48 1.31
CA TYR A 4 -20.81 -2.39 2.09
C TYR A 4 -19.30 -2.55 2.36
N GLU A 5 -18.84 -3.78 2.59
CA GLU A 5 -17.41 -4.08 2.77
C GLU A 5 -16.65 -3.88 1.46
N ASP A 6 -17.20 -4.30 0.32
CA ASP A 6 -16.58 -4.09 -0.99
C ASP A 6 -16.42 -2.60 -1.30
N LYS A 7 -17.46 -1.80 -1.04
CA LYS A 7 -17.41 -0.35 -1.24
C LYS A 7 -16.32 0.30 -0.37
N TYR A 8 -16.29 -0.04 0.92
CA TYR A 8 -15.31 0.51 1.86
C TYR A 8 -13.87 0.15 1.45
N LEU A 9 -13.62 -1.12 1.11
CA LEU A 9 -12.30 -1.59 0.67
C LEU A 9 -11.88 -0.92 -0.64
N ARG A 10 -12.80 -0.78 -1.60
CA ARG A 10 -12.54 -0.08 -2.87
C ARG A 10 -12.18 1.40 -2.63
N GLU A 11 -12.90 2.09 -1.76
CA GLU A 11 -12.61 3.48 -1.42
C GLU A 11 -11.24 3.62 -0.73
N MET A 12 -10.93 2.74 0.22
CA MET A 12 -9.63 2.69 0.90
C MET A 12 -8.49 2.49 -0.10
N VAL A 13 -8.59 1.49 -0.99
CA VAL A 13 -7.58 1.20 -2.00
C VAL A 13 -7.44 2.37 -2.98
N ASN A 14 -8.52 3.03 -3.38
CA ASN A 14 -8.47 4.22 -4.22
C ASN A 14 -7.67 5.36 -3.57
N ARG A 15 -7.84 5.59 -2.25
CA ARG A 15 -7.06 6.59 -1.51
C ARG A 15 -5.58 6.23 -1.49
N ILE A 16 -5.25 4.96 -1.24
CA ILE A 16 -3.86 4.47 -1.29
C ILE A 16 -3.24 4.73 -2.67
N ILE A 17 -3.94 4.38 -3.74
CA ILE A 17 -3.47 4.61 -5.13
C ILE A 17 -3.26 6.10 -5.39
N ALA A 18 -4.17 6.97 -4.95
CA ALA A 18 -4.03 8.41 -5.10
C ALA A 18 -2.75 8.94 -4.43
N ARG A 19 -2.49 8.54 -3.19
CA ARG A 19 -1.26 8.93 -2.46
C ARG A 19 0.00 8.35 -3.11
N GLN A 20 -0.06 7.13 -3.63
CA GLN A 20 1.05 6.55 -4.39
C GLN A 20 1.34 7.33 -5.69
N LYS A 21 0.32 7.83 -6.38
CA LYS A 21 0.47 8.70 -7.57
C LYS A 21 1.10 10.06 -7.24
N GLU A 22 0.91 10.55 -6.01
CA GLU A 22 1.62 11.74 -5.48
C GLU A 22 3.08 11.44 -5.08
N GLY A 23 3.57 10.23 -5.35
CA GLY A 23 4.93 9.80 -5.01
C GLY A 23 5.11 9.35 -3.56
N LYS A 24 4.02 9.16 -2.80
CA LYS A 24 4.10 8.62 -1.43
C LYS A 24 4.32 7.11 -1.44
N ILE A 25 5.19 6.64 -0.57
CA ILE A 25 5.39 5.22 -0.33
C ILE A 25 4.50 4.82 0.84
N ILE A 26 3.60 3.86 0.61
CA ILE A 26 2.61 3.38 1.56
C ILE A 26 3.04 1.99 2.03
N ILE A 27 3.08 1.81 3.35
CA ILE A 27 3.47 0.56 4.00
C ILE A 27 2.29 0.09 4.85
N ALA A 28 1.85 -1.15 4.67
CA ALA A 28 0.77 -1.70 5.47
C ALA A 28 1.19 -1.88 6.94
N ALA A 29 0.24 -1.70 7.87
CA ALA A 29 0.52 -1.87 9.30
C ALA A 29 0.79 -3.34 9.67
N TYR A 30 0.23 -4.27 8.90
CA TYR A 30 0.38 -5.72 9.02
C TYR A 30 0.14 -6.37 7.66
N LYS A 31 0.44 -7.65 7.53
CA LYS A 31 0.08 -8.44 6.34
C LYS A 31 -1.43 -8.56 6.23
N ASP A 32 -2.02 -7.84 5.29
CA ASP A 32 -3.48 -7.72 5.11
C ASP A 32 -3.96 -8.23 3.73
N GLY A 33 -3.05 -8.69 2.87
CA GLY A 33 -3.37 -9.15 1.53
C GLY A 33 -3.57 -8.05 0.49
N SER A 34 -3.35 -6.78 0.84
CA SER A 34 -3.46 -5.63 -0.08
C SER A 34 -2.40 -5.63 -1.21
N GLY A 35 -1.34 -6.42 -1.05
CA GLY A 35 -0.18 -6.43 -1.94
C GLY A 35 0.84 -5.32 -1.66
N LEU A 36 0.58 -4.46 -0.66
CA LEU A 36 1.58 -3.54 -0.12
C LEU A 36 2.62 -4.31 0.70
N PRO A 37 3.88 -3.83 0.74
CA PRO A 37 4.81 -4.26 1.78
C PRO A 37 4.27 -3.85 3.15
N ALA A 38 4.36 -4.75 4.13
CA ALA A 38 4.04 -4.48 5.52
C ALA A 38 5.27 -3.99 6.28
N ARG A 39 5.06 -3.37 7.45
CA ARG A 39 6.16 -2.86 8.31
C ARG A 39 7.24 -3.92 8.62
N GLU A 40 6.84 -5.18 8.75
CA GLU A 40 7.71 -6.33 8.98
C GLU A 40 8.58 -6.70 7.77
N ASP A 41 8.14 -6.38 6.55
CA ASP A 41 8.91 -6.63 5.32
C ASP A 41 10.08 -5.67 5.13
N LEU A 42 10.11 -4.57 5.88
CA LEU A 42 11.19 -3.59 5.80
C LEU A 42 12.53 -4.20 6.25
N GLY A 43 12.51 -5.28 7.03
CA GLY A 43 13.73 -5.99 7.45
C GLY A 43 14.71 -5.10 8.21
N GLN A 44 14.20 -4.09 8.90
CA GLN A 44 14.93 -3.14 9.73
C GLN A 44 14.29 -3.09 11.11
N GLU A 45 15.09 -2.76 12.12
CA GLU A 45 14.57 -2.50 13.46
C GLU A 45 13.59 -1.32 13.43
N LEU A 46 12.45 -1.49 14.10
CA LEU A 46 11.42 -0.45 14.24
C LEU A 46 11.47 0.11 15.66
N THR A 47 11.96 1.33 15.81
CA THR A 47 11.98 2.04 17.10
C THR A 47 10.81 3.01 17.14
N ARG A 48 10.04 3.04 18.23
CA ARG A 48 8.94 4.02 18.37
C ARG A 48 9.48 5.45 18.24
N ALA A 49 8.79 6.26 17.46
CA ALA A 49 9.08 7.69 17.32
C ALA A 49 8.32 8.52 18.36
N ALA A 50 8.42 9.85 18.26
CA ALA A 50 7.86 10.80 19.23
C ALA A 50 6.31 10.80 19.27
N TYR A 51 5.65 10.48 18.15
CA TYR A 51 4.18 10.40 18.09
C TYR A 51 3.70 8.95 18.23
N PRO A 52 2.55 8.71 18.89
CA PRO A 52 1.99 7.37 19.00
C PRO A 52 1.85 6.70 17.62
N TYR A 53 2.27 5.45 17.54
CA TYR A 53 2.25 4.59 16.35
C TYR A 53 3.26 4.91 15.26
N ASP A 54 3.97 6.03 15.31
CA ASP A 54 5.05 6.33 14.37
C ASP A 54 6.33 5.54 14.72
N TYR A 55 7.12 5.19 13.70
CA TYR A 55 8.36 4.41 13.88
C TYR A 55 9.52 5.00 13.10
N ALA A 56 10.71 4.98 13.68
CA ALA A 56 11.96 5.04 12.93
C ALA A 56 12.26 3.65 12.35
N VAL A 57 12.74 3.59 11.11
CA VAL A 57 13.09 2.37 10.38
C VAL A 57 14.60 2.29 10.28
N GLY A 58 15.26 1.79 11.34
CA GLY A 58 16.72 1.80 11.45
C GLY A 58 17.32 3.16 11.06
N LYS A 59 18.24 3.16 10.09
CA LYS A 59 18.77 4.40 9.48
C LYS A 59 18.04 4.83 8.22
N ALA A 60 17.19 3.97 7.67
CA ALA A 60 16.62 4.13 6.33
C ALA A 60 15.54 5.23 6.24
N GLY A 61 14.81 5.50 7.32
CA GLY A 61 13.71 6.47 7.27
C GLY A 61 12.74 6.39 8.43
N PHE A 62 11.52 6.88 8.18
CA PHE A 62 10.45 7.00 9.16
C PHE A 62 9.12 6.52 8.59
N LEU A 63 8.32 5.87 9.43
CA LEU A 63 6.93 5.55 9.20
C LEU A 63 6.06 6.50 10.01
N LYS A 64 5.17 7.22 9.31
CA LYS A 64 4.13 8.05 9.91
C LYS A 64 2.77 7.37 9.72
N TYR A 65 2.05 7.09 10.80
CA TYR A 65 0.74 6.45 10.70
C TYR A 65 -0.29 7.42 10.10
N ASP A 66 -1.07 6.94 9.13
CA ASP A 66 -2.21 7.63 8.54
C ASP A 66 -3.48 6.83 8.86
N SER A 67 -4.27 7.34 9.81
CA SER A 67 -5.49 6.68 10.29
C SER A 67 -6.60 6.63 9.24
N GLU A 68 -6.59 7.52 8.24
CA GLU A 68 -7.57 7.48 7.14
C GLU A 68 -7.29 6.34 6.16
N LEU A 69 -6.02 5.91 6.08
CA LEU A 69 -5.58 4.80 5.25
C LEU A 69 -5.46 3.49 6.03
N GLY A 70 -5.38 3.54 7.36
CA GLY A 70 -5.02 2.37 8.18
C GLY A 70 -3.60 1.86 7.91
N ALA A 71 -2.72 2.74 7.40
CA ALA A 71 -1.41 2.38 6.87
C ALA A 71 -0.38 3.47 7.20
N TYR A 72 0.88 3.22 6.85
CA TYR A 72 1.99 4.13 7.10
C TYR A 72 2.44 4.85 5.83
N LEU A 73 2.79 6.13 5.98
CA LEU A 73 3.58 6.88 5.00
C LEU A 73 5.06 6.69 5.32
N PHE A 74 5.82 6.12 4.40
CA PHE A 74 7.26 5.99 4.52
C PHE A 74 7.97 7.22 3.96
N THR A 75 8.86 7.80 4.77
CA THR A 75 9.75 8.90 4.38
C THR A 75 11.19 8.42 4.48
N ALA A 76 11.90 8.40 3.35
CA ALA A 76 13.30 8.03 3.29
C ALA A 76 14.18 9.09 3.96
N LYS A 77 15.20 8.65 4.69
CA LYS A 77 16.26 9.54 5.17
C LYS A 77 17.27 9.76 4.03
N SER A 78 17.62 11.03 3.79
CA SER A 78 18.56 11.39 2.71
C SER A 78 19.93 10.73 2.91
N GLY A 79 20.50 10.20 1.82
CA GLY A 79 21.83 9.57 1.80
C GLY A 79 21.88 8.14 2.33
N GLU A 80 20.78 7.60 2.85
CA GLU A 80 20.71 6.24 3.41
C GLU A 80 20.15 5.25 2.39
N LYS A 81 20.54 3.98 2.50
CA LYS A 81 20.01 2.92 1.63
C LYS A 81 18.57 2.58 2.02
N LEU A 82 17.70 2.45 1.01
CA LEU A 82 16.33 2.01 1.21
C LEU A 82 16.26 0.51 1.55
N PRO A 83 15.24 0.07 2.31
CA PRO A 83 14.93 -1.34 2.50
C PRO A 83 14.76 -2.07 1.17
N GLN A 84 15.30 -3.29 1.07
CA GLN A 84 15.32 -4.07 -0.18
C GLN A 84 13.91 -4.31 -0.75
N VAL A 85 12.90 -4.47 0.11
CA VAL A 85 11.50 -4.63 -0.31
C VAL A 85 11.00 -3.45 -1.14
N LEU A 86 11.55 -2.24 -0.94
CA LEU A 86 11.16 -1.05 -1.67
C LEU A 86 11.86 -0.90 -3.04
N ALA A 87 12.89 -1.71 -3.34
CA ALA A 87 13.60 -1.64 -4.62
C ALA A 87 12.68 -1.94 -5.82
N ASN A 88 11.65 -2.75 -5.62
CA ASN A 88 10.64 -3.09 -6.63
C ASN A 88 9.25 -2.59 -6.24
N TYR A 89 9.18 -1.52 -5.44
CA TYR A 89 7.90 -0.97 -5.00
C TYR A 89 7.05 -0.56 -6.22
N ARG A 90 5.79 -1.01 -6.25
CA ARG A 90 4.86 -0.71 -7.35
C ARG A 90 3.61 -0.05 -6.82
N VAL A 91 3.13 0.93 -7.58
CA VAL A 91 1.82 1.54 -7.38
C VAL A 91 0.75 0.46 -7.59
N LEU A 92 -0.20 0.39 -6.67
CA LEU A 92 -1.34 -0.52 -6.79
C LEU A 92 -2.20 -0.11 -7.98
N THR A 93 -2.85 -1.09 -8.58
CA THR A 93 -3.85 -0.87 -9.63
C THR A 93 -5.07 -1.70 -9.30
N LEU A 94 -6.25 -1.10 -9.42
CA LEU A 94 -7.49 -1.85 -9.30
C LEU A 94 -7.65 -2.72 -10.55
N GLY A 95 -7.82 -4.02 -10.33
CA GLY A 95 -8.30 -4.95 -11.34
C GLY A 95 -9.79 -5.21 -11.10
N GLU A 96 -10.57 -5.21 -12.17
CA GLU A 96 -11.98 -5.58 -12.11
C GLU A 96 -12.14 -6.97 -12.71
N ALA A 97 -12.84 -7.84 -11.98
CA ALA A 97 -13.17 -9.17 -12.46
C ALA A 97 -14.61 -9.14 -13.00
N ILE A 98 -14.76 -9.53 -14.26
CA ILE A 98 -16.06 -9.72 -14.89
C ILE A 98 -16.34 -11.22 -14.92
N LEU A 99 -17.42 -11.63 -14.24
CA LEU A 99 -17.91 -13.01 -14.30
C LEU A 99 -18.76 -13.17 -15.57
N ASP A 100 -18.30 -14.01 -16.49
CA ASP A 100 -19.15 -14.51 -17.57
C ASP A 100 -19.91 -15.73 -17.05
N VAL A 101 -21.20 -15.53 -16.76
CA VAL A 101 -22.07 -16.58 -16.23
C VAL A 101 -22.36 -17.66 -17.28
N LYS A 102 -22.35 -17.28 -18.56
CA LYS A 102 -22.66 -18.19 -19.67
C LYS A 102 -21.52 -19.18 -19.88
N ASP A 103 -20.30 -18.67 -19.90
CA ASP A 103 -19.10 -19.49 -20.12
C ASP A 103 -18.47 -19.99 -18.81
N ARG A 104 -19.05 -19.62 -17.66
CA ARG A 104 -18.55 -19.91 -16.30
C ARG A 104 -17.07 -19.53 -16.15
N SER A 105 -16.68 -18.43 -16.78
CA SER A 105 -15.31 -17.91 -16.77
C SER A 105 -15.23 -16.58 -16.03
N ILE A 106 -14.06 -16.27 -15.49
CA ILE A 106 -13.76 -14.97 -14.87
C ILE A 106 -12.69 -14.28 -15.70
N HIS A 107 -13.01 -13.08 -16.19
CA HIS A 107 -12.09 -12.24 -16.93
C HIS A 107 -11.58 -11.11 -16.03
N ILE A 108 -10.28 -11.08 -15.76
CA ILE A 108 -9.66 -10.02 -14.95
C ILE A 108 -9.14 -8.94 -15.88
N GLN A 109 -9.78 -7.78 -15.85
CA GLN A 109 -9.29 -6.57 -16.50
C GLN A 109 -8.44 -5.79 -15.50
N ARG A 110 -7.15 -5.61 -15.79
CA ARG A 110 -6.33 -4.68 -15.02
C ARG A 110 -6.66 -3.27 -15.49
N GLY A 111 -6.96 -2.36 -14.58
CA GLY A 111 -7.23 -0.96 -14.90
C GLY A 111 -6.14 -0.39 -15.81
N SER A 112 -6.54 0.11 -16.96
CA SER A 112 -5.66 0.63 -18.00
C SER A 112 -4.69 1.66 -17.41
N LYS A 113 -3.40 1.57 -17.76
CA LYS A 113 -2.46 2.66 -17.56
C LYS A 113 -3.05 3.92 -18.18
N PHE A 114 -3.38 4.92 -17.37
CA PHE A 114 -3.65 6.26 -17.88
C PHE A 114 -2.36 6.74 -18.57
N HIS A 115 -2.36 6.77 -19.90
CA HIS A 115 -1.35 7.52 -20.65
C HIS A 115 -1.67 9.01 -20.44
N LEU A 116 -0.65 9.74 -19.98
CA LEU A 116 -0.64 11.20 -19.85
C LEU A 116 -0.96 11.89 -21.18
#